data_AF-A0AAW0B355-F1
#
_entry.id   AF-A0AAW0B355-F1
#
_cell.length_a   1.000
_cell.length_b   1.000
_cell.length_c   1.000
_cell.angle_alpha   90.00
_cell.angle_beta   90.00
_cell.angle_gamma   90.00
#
_symmetry.space_group_name_H-M   'P 1'
#
loop_
_entity.id
_entity.type
_entity.pdbx_description
1 polymer ?
#
loop_
_entity_poly.entity_id
_entity_poly.type
_entity_poly.pdbx_seq_one_letter_code
_entity_poly.pdbx_strand_id
1 'polypeptide(L)'
;MVGPEFQTQARTDGKALSLSEDKMSMTFQENRIPIIMDHPHLLMPTSILNTDARYPRVLRAVPTMKDTFLGLPKNQVSPAVPEENINPTFLPDRFFFSFTPIITIRHPALVLPSYMRAAQMKAETGCFEDQILSDLEIMASLRWERMVFEAFRARNDGLAPIVVDGTKVVQEPQAQMERLCELLGIDGSQIQYTWEAGREASTVGSDLGLIGEPFLRNLTQSTGVVSEKRYEEPPDLAEEMQKWSEEWNAEIASAMEQMIHNRLADYEYLSQFSI
;
A
#
# COMPACT_ATOMS: atom_id res chain seq x y z
N MET A 1 25.77 11.11 -2.38
CA MET A 1 25.15 12.41 -2.06
C MET A 1 23.80 12.48 -2.73
N VAL A 2 22.77 12.98 -2.05
CA VAL A 2 21.41 13.13 -2.62
C VAL A 2 21.35 14.41 -3.46
N GLY A 3 20.88 14.31 -4.71
CA GLY A 3 20.76 15.44 -5.63
C GLY A 3 19.77 16.53 -5.18
N PRO A 4 19.94 17.78 -5.62
CA PRO A 4 19.10 18.92 -5.21
C PRO A 4 17.60 18.75 -5.57
N GLU A 5 17.30 18.04 -6.64
CA GLU A 5 15.94 17.66 -7.06
C GLU A 5 15.25 16.78 -6.00
N PHE A 6 15.95 15.78 -5.47
CA PHE A 6 15.41 14.89 -4.43
C PHE A 6 15.25 15.60 -3.08
N GLN A 7 16.08 16.61 -2.80
CA GLN A 7 15.90 17.45 -1.61
C GLN A 7 14.65 18.32 -1.73
N THR A 8 14.35 18.84 -2.92
CA THR A 8 13.15 19.64 -3.18
C THR A 8 11.89 18.79 -3.08
N GLN A 9 11.93 17.56 -3.61
CA GLN A 9 10.84 16.61 -3.49
C GLN A 9 10.55 16.28 -2.01
N ALA A 10 11.58 15.92 -1.24
CA ALA A 10 11.42 15.57 0.18
C ALA A 10 10.80 16.71 1.01
N ARG A 11 11.11 17.98 0.70
CA ARG A 11 10.46 19.14 1.33
C ARG A 11 8.99 19.27 0.96
N THR A 12 8.63 18.91 -0.27
CA THR A 12 7.25 18.94 -0.75
C THR A 12 6.43 17.85 -0.08
N ASP A 13 6.97 16.62 -0.04
CA ASP A 13 6.34 15.47 0.61
C ASP A 13 6.14 15.73 2.11
N GLY A 14 7.14 16.29 2.80
CA GLY A 14 7.03 16.65 4.22
C GLY A 14 5.93 17.68 4.52
N LYS A 15 5.71 18.63 3.59
CA LYS A 15 4.60 19.59 3.70
C LYS A 15 3.24 18.93 3.47
N ALA A 16 3.13 18.04 2.49
CA ALA A 16 1.89 17.31 2.21
C ALA A 16 1.49 16.45 3.42
N LEU A 17 2.45 15.74 4.00
CA LEU A 17 2.30 14.95 5.22
C LEU A 17 1.83 15.79 6.42
N SER A 18 2.44 16.97 6.63
CA SER A 18 2.03 17.88 7.72
C SER A 18 0.60 18.41 7.50
N LEU A 19 0.23 18.71 6.26
CA LEU A 19 -1.14 19.13 5.92
C LEU A 19 -2.16 18.01 6.16
N SER A 20 -1.80 16.74 5.93
CA SER A 20 -2.65 15.60 6.25
C SER A 20 -2.92 15.49 7.75
N GLU A 21 -1.93 15.73 8.61
CA GLU A 21 -2.12 15.77 10.07
C GLU A 21 -3.08 16.88 10.50
N ASP A 22 -2.94 18.08 9.93
CA ASP A 22 -3.86 19.20 10.18
C ASP A 22 -5.29 18.87 9.76
N LYS A 23 -5.49 18.27 8.59
CA LYS A 23 -6.81 17.84 8.10
C LYS A 23 -7.44 16.78 9.01
N MET A 24 -6.66 15.80 9.48
CA MET A 24 -7.16 14.81 10.43
C MET A 24 -7.59 15.44 11.74
N SER A 25 -6.81 16.40 12.25
CA SER A 25 -7.19 17.15 13.45
C SER A 25 -8.54 17.84 13.29
N MET A 26 -8.83 18.40 12.11
CA MET A 26 -10.15 18.99 11.80
C MET A 26 -11.25 17.92 11.70
N THR A 27 -11.00 16.80 11.03
CA THR A 27 -11.96 15.68 10.92
C THR A 27 -12.37 15.14 12.28
N PHE A 28 -11.43 15.02 13.22
CA PHE A 28 -11.74 14.63 14.61
C PHE A 28 -12.65 15.64 15.31
N GLN A 29 -12.46 16.94 15.08
CA GLN A 29 -13.34 17.99 15.64
C GLN A 29 -14.77 17.92 15.08
N GLU A 30 -14.94 17.37 13.87
CA GLU A 30 -16.25 17.14 13.25
C GLU A 30 -16.92 15.82 13.70
N ASN A 31 -16.34 15.10 14.68
CA ASN A 31 -16.80 13.79 15.12
C ASN A 31 -16.87 12.76 13.99
N ARG A 32 -15.89 12.81 13.08
CA ARG A 32 -15.72 11.89 11.95
C ARG A 32 -14.45 11.06 12.12
N ILE A 33 -14.42 9.89 11.48
CA ILE A 33 -13.26 8.99 11.47
C ILE A 33 -12.43 9.31 10.22
N PRO A 34 -11.18 9.81 10.36
CA PRO A 34 -10.31 9.98 9.20
C PRO A 34 -9.82 8.61 8.70
N ILE A 35 -9.85 8.42 7.37
CA ILE A 35 -9.24 7.29 6.69
C ILE A 35 -8.16 7.83 5.77
N ILE A 36 -6.97 7.24 5.86
CA ILE A 36 -5.84 7.53 4.96
C ILE A 36 -5.45 6.23 4.30
N MET A 37 -5.21 6.30 2.99
CA MET A 37 -4.61 5.22 2.21
C MET A 37 -3.26 5.70 1.72
N ASP A 38 -2.24 4.87 1.93
CA ASP A 38 -0.91 5.08 1.40
C ASP A 38 -0.23 3.73 1.21
N HIS A 39 0.86 3.70 0.44
CA HIS A 39 1.69 2.51 0.29
C HIS A 39 2.84 2.57 1.30
N PRO A 40 3.06 1.54 2.15
CA PRO A 40 4.11 1.57 3.15
C PRO A 40 5.50 1.91 2.60
N HIS A 41 5.84 1.44 1.40
CA HIS A 41 7.12 1.72 0.75
C HIS A 41 7.35 3.22 0.43
N LEU A 42 6.31 4.05 0.39
CA LEU A 42 6.43 5.51 0.25
C LEU A 42 6.74 6.21 1.57
N LEU A 43 6.54 5.53 2.69
CA LEU A 43 6.75 6.02 4.05
C LEU A 43 8.05 5.47 4.69
N MET A 44 8.78 4.60 3.99
CA MET A 44 10.05 4.05 4.46
C MET A 44 11.25 4.88 3.98
N PRO A 45 12.30 5.03 4.80
CA PRO A 45 13.61 5.49 4.33
C PRO A 45 14.13 4.62 3.17
N THR A 46 14.77 5.22 2.16
CA THR A 46 15.32 4.46 1.03
C THR A 46 16.38 3.43 1.44
N SER A 47 17.07 3.64 2.57
CA SER A 47 17.98 2.64 3.15
C SER A 47 17.26 1.35 3.54
N ILE A 48 16.03 1.44 4.05
CA ILE A 48 15.19 0.29 4.38
C ILE A 48 14.65 -0.34 3.09
N LEU A 49 14.20 0.46 2.12
CA LEU A 49 13.73 -0.04 0.81
C LEU A 49 14.81 -0.85 0.07
N ASN A 50 16.06 -0.40 0.13
CA ASN A 50 17.17 -1.03 -0.58
C ASN A 50 17.80 -2.21 0.17
N THR A 51 17.30 -2.55 1.36
CA THR A 51 17.82 -3.70 2.12
C THR A 51 17.46 -4.98 1.37
N ASP A 52 18.48 -5.73 0.93
CA ASP A 52 18.34 -6.95 0.13
C ASP A 52 17.62 -6.74 -1.23
N ALA A 53 17.65 -5.52 -1.78
CA ALA A 53 17.06 -5.22 -3.09
C ALA A 53 18.02 -5.65 -4.21
N ARG A 54 17.49 -6.39 -5.20
CA ARG A 54 18.24 -6.72 -6.42
C ARG A 54 18.34 -5.52 -7.37
N TYR A 55 17.31 -4.68 -7.38
CA TYR A 55 17.20 -3.48 -8.20
C TYR A 55 17.02 -2.25 -7.30
N PRO A 56 18.11 -1.80 -6.63
CA PRO A 56 18.05 -0.76 -5.61
C PRO A 56 17.61 0.59 -6.20
N ARG A 57 16.78 1.31 -5.45
CA ARG A 57 16.37 2.68 -5.81
C ARG A 57 17.48 3.69 -5.54
N VAL A 58 17.47 4.76 -6.32
CA VAL A 58 18.29 5.94 -6.06
C VAL A 58 17.96 6.48 -4.66
N LEU A 59 19.00 6.70 -3.84
CA LEU A 59 18.84 7.25 -2.49
C LEU A 59 18.18 8.62 -2.53
N ARG A 60 17.06 8.77 -1.83
CA ARG A 60 16.32 10.03 -1.70
C ARG A 60 16.53 10.65 -0.33
N ALA A 61 16.33 11.96 -0.24
CA ALA A 61 16.27 12.64 1.05
C ALA A 61 15.02 12.19 1.79
N VAL A 62 15.14 11.95 3.09
CA VAL A 62 14.01 11.55 3.92
C VAL A 62 13.14 12.78 4.19
N PRO A 63 11.83 12.75 3.86
CA PRO A 63 10.90 13.82 4.20
C PRO A 63 10.87 14.06 5.71
N THR A 64 10.66 15.30 6.13
CA THR A 64 10.44 15.62 7.55
C THR A 64 9.01 16.09 7.73
N MET A 65 8.25 15.39 8.56
CA MET A 65 6.94 15.82 9.04
C MET A 65 7.12 16.60 10.34
N LYS A 66 6.41 17.73 10.48
CA LYS A 66 6.29 18.40 11.76
C LYS A 66 5.21 17.70 12.57
N ASP A 67 5.59 17.05 13.66
CA ASP A 67 4.62 16.50 14.61
C ASP A 67 3.82 17.66 15.28
N THR A 68 2.51 17.71 15.05
CA THR A 68 1.61 18.72 15.63
C THR A 68 0.80 18.24 16.82
N PHE A 69 1.16 17.09 17.39
CA PHE A 69 0.50 16.51 18.55
C PHE A 69 -0.97 16.10 18.30
N LEU A 70 -1.30 15.57 17.11
CA LEU A 70 -2.62 15.01 16.77
C LEU A 70 -3.30 14.29 17.96
N GLY A 71 -4.47 14.78 18.36
CA GLY A 71 -5.26 14.21 19.46
C GLY A 71 -4.84 14.63 20.88
N LEU A 72 -3.77 15.40 21.05
CA LEU A 72 -3.34 15.94 22.33
C LEU A 72 -3.54 17.46 22.44
N PRO A 73 -3.75 18.00 23.66
CA PRO A 73 -3.71 19.43 23.89
C PRO A 73 -2.31 19.97 23.54
N LYS A 74 -2.24 21.10 22.81
CA LYS A 74 -0.97 21.75 22.37
C LYS A 74 0.05 22.08 23.48
N ASN A 75 -0.35 21.93 24.75
CA ASN A 75 0.42 22.32 25.93
C ASN A 75 0.92 21.10 26.75
N GLN A 76 0.71 19.87 26.30
CA GLN A 76 1.25 18.68 26.98
C GLN A 76 2.65 18.32 26.46
N VAL A 77 3.52 17.92 27.40
CA VAL A 77 4.84 17.38 27.12
C VAL A 77 4.66 16.05 26.37
N SER A 78 5.41 15.88 25.28
CA SER A 78 5.39 14.67 24.47
C SER A 78 5.55 13.43 25.36
N PRO A 79 4.70 12.39 25.20
CA PRO A 79 4.99 11.09 25.79
C PRO A 79 6.40 10.66 25.36
N ALA A 80 7.11 9.93 26.23
CA ALA A 80 8.41 9.37 25.90
C ALA A 80 8.27 8.54 24.61
N VAL A 81 9.16 8.81 23.64
CA VAL A 81 9.34 7.96 22.46
C VAL A 81 9.68 6.55 22.98
N PRO A 82 9.03 5.47 22.50
CA PRO A 82 9.41 4.12 22.88
C PRO A 82 10.93 3.94 22.74
N GLU A 83 11.58 3.36 23.75
CA GLU A 83 13.05 3.21 23.78
C GLU A 83 13.59 2.34 22.63
N GLU A 84 12.72 1.52 22.02
CA GLU A 84 13.04 0.66 20.90
C GLU A 84 12.56 1.34 19.60
N ASN A 85 13.46 1.47 18.63
CA ASN A 85 13.16 1.98 17.29
C ASN A 85 12.35 0.94 16.48
N ILE A 86 11.11 0.68 16.91
CA ILE A 86 10.17 -0.27 16.30
C ILE A 86 9.42 0.35 15.11
N ASN A 87 9.41 1.68 14.97
CA ASN A 87 8.77 2.35 13.83
C ASN A 87 9.68 2.24 12.59
N PRO A 88 9.27 1.51 11.54
CA PRO A 88 10.09 1.35 10.34
C PRO A 88 10.04 2.57 9.41
N THR A 89 9.14 3.52 9.66
CA THR A 89 8.87 4.66 8.78
C THR A 89 9.69 5.89 9.18
N PHE A 90 9.69 6.92 8.33
CA PHE A 90 10.20 8.24 8.72
C PHE A 90 9.16 9.12 9.42
N LEU A 91 7.95 8.61 9.66
CA LEU A 91 6.91 9.35 10.37
C LEU A 91 7.27 9.47 11.87
N PRO A 92 6.86 10.55 12.55
CA PRO A 92 6.99 10.63 14.01
C PRO A 92 6.26 9.46 14.68
N ASP A 93 6.89 8.78 15.63
CA ASP A 93 6.33 7.59 16.30
C ASP A 93 4.92 7.82 16.83
N ARG A 94 4.71 8.97 17.48
CA ARG A 94 3.41 9.35 18.04
C ARG A 94 2.33 9.44 16.96
N PHE A 95 2.68 9.94 15.78
CA PHE A 95 1.79 10.00 14.64
C PHE A 95 1.58 8.62 14.02
N PHE A 96 2.66 7.89 13.73
CA PHE A 96 2.62 6.54 13.17
C PHE A 96 1.72 5.60 14.00
N PHE A 97 1.87 5.63 15.32
CA PHE A 97 1.09 4.77 16.22
C PHE A 97 -0.25 5.36 16.66
N SER A 98 -0.69 6.48 16.09
CA SER A 98 -2.05 7.00 16.32
C SER A 98 -3.12 6.31 15.47
N PHE A 99 -2.71 5.50 14.49
CA PHE A 99 -3.59 4.81 13.56
C PHE A 99 -3.95 3.39 14.01
N THR A 100 -5.06 2.88 13.47
CA THR A 100 -5.32 1.43 13.40
C THR A 100 -5.02 0.97 11.98
N PRO A 101 -3.93 0.22 11.74
CA PRO A 101 -3.56 -0.20 10.39
C PRO A 101 -4.55 -1.19 9.81
N ILE A 102 -5.00 -0.94 8.58
CA ILE A 102 -5.68 -1.91 7.72
C ILE A 102 -4.72 -2.24 6.59
N ILE A 103 -4.16 -3.44 6.62
CA ILE A 103 -3.13 -3.90 5.69
C ILE A 103 -3.80 -4.79 4.65
N THR A 104 -3.92 -4.28 3.43
CA THR A 104 -4.43 -5.06 2.30
C THR A 104 -3.31 -5.85 1.66
N ILE A 105 -3.47 -7.17 1.54
CA ILE A 105 -2.51 -8.06 0.89
C ILE A 105 -3.11 -8.69 -0.36
N ARG A 106 -2.25 -9.05 -1.31
CA ARG A 106 -2.62 -9.80 -2.50
C ARG A 106 -1.43 -10.63 -2.97
N HIS A 107 -1.70 -11.84 -3.47
CA HIS A 107 -0.65 -12.73 -3.95
C HIS A 107 0.19 -12.06 -5.06
N PRO A 108 1.54 -12.06 -4.99
CA PRO A 108 2.39 -11.31 -5.92
C PRO A 108 2.22 -11.75 -7.39
N ALA A 109 1.92 -13.02 -7.64
CA ALA A 109 1.59 -13.53 -8.98
C ALA A 109 0.33 -12.89 -9.60
N LEU A 110 -0.57 -12.32 -8.79
CA LEU A 110 -1.71 -11.54 -9.27
C LEU A 110 -1.39 -10.04 -9.36
N VAL A 111 -0.49 -9.55 -8.51
CA VAL A 111 -0.10 -8.13 -8.46
C VAL A 111 0.75 -7.76 -9.66
N LEU A 112 1.82 -8.50 -9.94
CA LEU A 112 2.79 -8.15 -10.98
C LEU A 112 2.17 -8.05 -12.39
N PRO A 113 1.42 -9.03 -12.91
CA PRO A 113 0.79 -8.90 -14.23
C PRO A 113 -0.27 -7.79 -14.24
N SER A 114 -0.97 -7.56 -13.11
CA SER A 114 -1.91 -6.43 -13.01
C SER A 114 -1.19 -5.08 -13.13
N TYR A 115 -0.04 -4.93 -12.47
CA TYR A 115 0.79 -3.74 -12.52
C TYR A 115 1.33 -3.50 -13.93
N MET A 116 1.91 -4.52 -14.57
CA MET A 116 2.45 -4.45 -15.93
C MET A 116 1.40 -3.97 -16.94
N ARG A 117 0.19 -4.52 -16.88
CA ARG A 117 -0.93 -4.11 -17.75
C ARG A 117 -1.38 -2.67 -17.46
N ALA A 118 -1.46 -2.29 -16.19
CA ALA A 118 -1.88 -0.93 -15.80
C ALA A 118 -0.83 0.13 -16.19
N ALA A 119 0.46 -0.20 -16.08
CA ALA A 119 1.56 0.61 -16.58
C ALA A 119 1.64 0.66 -18.12
N GLN A 120 0.74 -0.03 -18.83
CA GLN A 120 0.69 -0.14 -20.30
C GLN A 120 2.00 -0.62 -20.93
N MET A 121 2.75 -1.47 -20.21
CA MET A 121 4.00 -2.02 -20.73
C MET A 121 3.71 -2.99 -21.86
N LYS A 122 4.16 -2.65 -23.07
CA LYS A 122 4.03 -3.48 -24.27
C LYS A 122 5.31 -4.28 -24.52
N ALA A 123 5.16 -5.46 -25.10
CA ALA A 123 6.28 -6.29 -25.56
C ALA A 123 7.25 -5.53 -26.50
N GLU A 124 6.72 -4.60 -27.30
CA GLU A 124 7.44 -3.89 -28.37
C GLU A 124 8.47 -2.86 -27.88
N THR A 125 8.43 -2.41 -26.62
CA THR A 125 9.37 -1.39 -26.14
C THR A 125 10.78 -1.90 -25.91
N GLY A 126 11.00 -3.23 -25.88
CA GLY A 126 12.28 -3.92 -26.10
C GLY A 126 13.47 -3.62 -25.16
N CYS A 127 13.43 -2.54 -24.39
CA CYS A 127 14.46 -2.10 -23.46
C CYS A 127 13.81 -1.97 -22.09
N PHE A 128 14.17 -2.87 -21.18
CA PHE A 128 13.80 -2.75 -19.77
C PHE A 128 14.80 -1.85 -19.09
N GLU A 129 14.35 -0.64 -18.77
CA GLU A 129 15.12 0.26 -17.92
C GLU A 129 15.15 -0.29 -16.49
N ASP A 130 16.27 -0.11 -15.79
CA ASP A 130 16.45 -0.54 -14.39
C ASP A 130 15.31 -0.07 -13.47
N GLN A 131 14.67 1.05 -13.83
CA GLN A 131 13.52 1.60 -13.11
C GLN A 131 12.32 0.64 -13.12
N ILE A 132 12.04 -0.04 -14.24
CA ILE A 132 10.92 -0.98 -14.36
C ILE A 132 11.13 -2.18 -13.44
N LEU A 133 12.34 -2.74 -13.44
CA LEU A 133 12.69 -3.89 -12.60
C LEU A 133 12.67 -3.51 -11.12
N SER A 134 13.09 -2.29 -10.78
CA SER A 134 12.97 -1.74 -9.42
C SER A 134 11.51 -1.61 -8.99
N ASP A 135 10.63 -1.12 -9.88
CA ASP A 135 9.20 -0.98 -9.57
C ASP A 135 8.53 -2.35 -9.43
N LEU A 136 8.84 -3.32 -10.29
CA LEU A 136 8.32 -4.68 -10.17
C LEU A 136 8.78 -5.37 -8.87
N GLU A 137 10.05 -5.20 -8.49
CA GLU A 137 10.54 -5.78 -7.22
C GLU A 137 9.78 -5.20 -6.01
N ILE A 138 9.44 -3.92 -6.06
CA ILE A 138 8.63 -3.26 -5.02
C ILE A 138 7.21 -3.81 -5.01
N MET A 139 6.56 -3.89 -6.17
CA MET A 139 5.18 -4.36 -6.25
C MET A 139 5.05 -5.86 -5.90
N ALA A 140 6.13 -6.64 -6.02
CA ALA A 140 6.16 -8.03 -5.57
C ALA A 140 6.26 -8.18 -4.04
N SER A 141 6.69 -7.15 -3.34
CA SER A 141 7.13 -7.23 -1.95
C SER A 141 6.05 -6.76 -0.98
N LEU A 142 5.72 -7.62 -0.02
CA LEU A 142 4.91 -7.27 1.17
C LEU A 142 5.77 -7.07 2.43
N ARG A 143 7.09 -6.92 2.25
CA ARG A 143 8.05 -6.74 3.36
C ARG A 143 7.70 -5.54 4.23
N TRP A 144 7.30 -4.42 3.63
CA TRP A 144 7.07 -3.18 4.36
C TRP A 144 5.74 -3.19 5.11
N GLU A 145 4.73 -3.81 4.52
CA GLU A 145 3.46 -4.16 5.15
C GLU A 145 3.73 -5.03 6.39
N ARG A 146 4.59 -6.04 6.26
CA ARG A 146 5.02 -6.88 7.38
C ARG A 146 5.76 -6.10 8.45
N MET A 147 6.65 -5.20 8.09
CA MET A 147 7.36 -4.34 9.07
C MET A 147 6.38 -3.47 9.85
N VAL A 148 5.38 -2.87 9.17
CA VAL A 148 4.30 -2.13 9.85
C VAL A 148 3.50 -3.05 10.77
N PHE A 149 3.10 -4.23 10.29
CA PHE A 149 2.37 -5.21 11.08
C PHE A 149 3.13 -5.61 12.36
N GLU A 150 4.40 -5.95 12.25
CA GLU A 150 5.25 -6.35 13.37
C GLU A 150 5.47 -5.19 14.36
N ALA A 151 5.66 -3.96 13.87
CA ALA A 151 5.81 -2.77 14.71
C ALA A 151 4.58 -2.53 15.61
N PHE A 152 3.37 -2.67 15.05
CA PHE A 152 2.14 -2.52 15.82
C PHE A 152 1.93 -3.68 16.79
N ARG A 153 2.24 -4.92 16.38
CA ARG A 153 2.16 -6.07 17.29
C ARG A 153 3.13 -5.99 18.46
N ALA A 154 4.32 -5.41 18.26
CA ALA A 154 5.33 -5.25 19.29
C ALA A 154 4.90 -4.33 20.43
N ARG A 155 3.98 -3.37 20.18
CA ARG A 155 3.50 -2.43 21.21
C ARG A 155 2.72 -3.09 22.33
N ASN A 156 2.07 -4.22 22.05
CA ASN A 156 1.25 -4.97 23.00
C ASN A 156 0.24 -4.09 23.79
N ASP A 157 -0.29 -3.04 23.15
CA ASP A 157 -1.23 -2.07 23.74
C ASP A 157 -2.69 -2.38 23.38
N GLY A 158 -2.94 -3.51 22.74
CA GLY A 158 -4.26 -3.98 22.32
C GLY A 158 -4.72 -3.50 20.95
N LEU A 159 -4.01 -2.56 20.31
CA LEU A 159 -4.29 -2.13 18.93
C LEU A 159 -3.63 -3.09 17.94
N ALA A 160 -4.35 -4.14 17.56
CA ALA A 160 -3.88 -5.11 16.58
C ALA A 160 -4.09 -4.57 15.14
N PRO A 161 -3.05 -4.63 14.27
CA PRO A 161 -3.24 -4.34 12.86
C PRO A 161 -4.18 -5.38 12.23
N ILE A 162 -5.06 -4.94 11.33
CA ILE A 162 -6.04 -5.78 10.64
C ILE A 162 -5.47 -6.14 9.27
N VAL A 163 -5.39 -7.42 8.94
CA VAL A 163 -4.96 -7.88 7.61
C VAL A 163 -6.17 -8.29 6.78
N VAL A 164 -6.27 -7.77 5.56
CA VAL A 164 -7.37 -8.04 4.62
C VAL A 164 -6.79 -8.62 3.33
N ASP A 165 -7.18 -9.85 2.98
CA ASP A 165 -6.74 -10.48 1.73
C ASP A 165 -7.69 -10.09 0.58
N GLY A 166 -7.14 -9.46 -0.46
CA GLY A 166 -7.90 -9.03 -1.62
C GLY A 166 -8.63 -10.18 -2.33
N THR A 167 -8.13 -11.41 -2.25
CA THR A 167 -8.79 -12.59 -2.81
C THR A 167 -10.07 -12.90 -2.04
N LYS A 168 -10.01 -12.89 -0.70
CA LYS A 168 -11.19 -13.12 0.15
C LYS A 168 -12.23 -12.02 -0.02
N VAL A 169 -11.80 -10.76 -0.19
CA VAL A 169 -12.73 -9.63 -0.45
C VAL A 169 -13.51 -9.85 -1.75
N VAL A 170 -12.88 -10.39 -2.80
CA VAL A 170 -13.58 -10.65 -4.07
C VAL A 170 -14.50 -11.88 -3.97
N GLN A 171 -14.12 -12.89 -3.20
CA GLN A 171 -14.90 -14.11 -3.02
C GLN A 171 -16.11 -13.90 -2.11
N GLU A 172 -15.90 -13.26 -0.96
CA GLU A 172 -16.85 -13.09 0.14
C GLU A 172 -16.94 -11.61 0.60
N PRO A 173 -17.28 -10.66 -0.29
CA PRO A 173 -17.21 -9.24 0.01
C PRO A 173 -18.06 -8.84 1.22
N GLN A 174 -19.23 -9.47 1.40
CA GLN A 174 -20.10 -9.15 2.52
C GLN A 174 -19.48 -9.56 3.86
N ALA A 175 -19.07 -10.81 4.00
CA ALA A 175 -18.48 -11.33 5.23
C ALA A 175 -17.19 -10.57 5.61
N GLN A 176 -16.34 -10.28 4.62
CA GLN A 176 -15.10 -9.53 4.83
C GLN A 176 -15.36 -8.10 5.33
N MET A 177 -16.30 -7.39 4.72
CA MET A 177 -16.63 -6.02 5.13
C MET A 177 -17.38 -5.96 6.46
N GLU A 178 -18.27 -6.92 6.76
CA GLU A 178 -18.93 -7.04 8.06
C GLU A 178 -17.89 -7.25 9.18
N ARG A 179 -16.94 -8.16 8.96
CA ARG A 179 -15.86 -8.43 9.93
C ARG A 179 -14.94 -7.23 10.12
N LEU A 180 -14.59 -6.52 9.05
CA LEU A 180 -13.80 -5.30 9.11
C LEU A 180 -14.51 -4.21 9.92
N CYS A 181 -15.81 -3.99 9.66
CA CYS A 181 -16.62 -3.02 10.40
C CYS A 181 -16.73 -3.38 11.88
N GLU A 182 -16.91 -4.65 12.23
CA GLU A 182 -16.92 -5.13 13.61
C GLU A 182 -15.61 -4.78 14.34
N LEU A 183 -14.46 -5.07 13.71
CA LEU A 183 -13.14 -4.81 14.29
C LEU A 183 -12.85 -3.31 14.45
N LEU A 184 -13.40 -2.47 13.57
CA LEU A 184 -13.23 -1.02 13.62
C LEU A 184 -14.28 -0.31 14.46
N GLY A 185 -15.32 -1.01 14.95
CA GLY A 185 -16.45 -0.40 15.63
C GLY A 185 -17.29 0.52 14.73
N ILE A 186 -17.33 0.23 13.42
CA ILE A 186 -18.10 0.98 12.42
C ILE A 186 -19.45 0.29 12.23
N ASP A 187 -20.53 1.07 12.08
CA ASP A 187 -21.86 0.55 11.77
C ASP A 187 -21.90 -0.08 10.38
N GLY A 188 -21.86 -1.41 10.34
CA GLY A 188 -21.90 -2.19 9.10
C GLY A 188 -23.22 -2.09 8.33
N SER A 189 -24.30 -1.57 8.95
CA SER A 189 -25.59 -1.41 8.25
C SER A 189 -25.55 -0.36 7.13
N GLN A 190 -24.52 0.49 7.12
CA GLN A 190 -24.32 1.57 6.16
C GLN A 190 -23.42 1.16 4.97
N ILE A 191 -22.91 -0.08 4.92
CA ILE A 191 -22.03 -0.54 3.84
C ILE A 191 -22.81 -0.57 2.52
N GLN A 192 -22.19 -0.03 1.46
CA GLN A 192 -22.72 -0.09 0.10
C GLN A 192 -21.90 -1.09 -0.73
N TYR A 193 -22.57 -2.06 -1.35
CA TYR A 193 -21.95 -3.02 -2.27
C TYR A 193 -22.18 -2.67 -3.74
N THR A 194 -22.92 -1.60 -3.99
CA THR A 194 -23.21 -1.07 -5.33
C THR A 194 -23.10 0.44 -5.31
N TRP A 195 -22.56 1.02 -6.38
CA TRP A 195 -22.36 2.46 -6.52
C TRP A 195 -22.53 2.91 -7.97
N GLU A 196 -22.62 4.23 -8.18
CA GLU A 196 -22.74 4.82 -9.51
C GLU A 196 -21.36 5.01 -10.14
N ALA A 197 -21.17 4.49 -11.37
CA ALA A 197 -19.95 4.71 -12.14
C ALA A 197 -19.70 6.22 -12.37
N GLY A 198 -18.44 6.63 -12.30
CA GLY A 198 -17.99 8.01 -12.56
C GLY A 198 -18.18 9.02 -11.42
N ARG A 199 -18.88 8.67 -10.34
CA ARG A 199 -19.19 9.62 -9.24
C ARG A 199 -17.98 9.96 -8.35
N GLU A 200 -17.02 9.05 -8.19
CA GLU A 200 -15.85 9.21 -7.30
C GLU A 200 -14.54 9.51 -8.04
N ALA A 201 -14.54 9.37 -9.37
CA ALA A 201 -13.36 9.50 -10.23
C ALA A 201 -12.80 10.93 -10.31
N SER A 202 -13.68 11.93 -10.21
CA SER A 202 -13.36 13.33 -10.51
C SER A 202 -12.44 14.00 -9.49
N THR A 203 -12.34 13.45 -8.27
CA THR A 203 -11.53 14.02 -7.18
C THR A 203 -10.21 13.28 -6.94
N VAL A 204 -10.11 12.00 -7.30
CA VAL A 204 -8.88 11.19 -7.11
C VAL A 204 -8.00 11.18 -8.36
N GLY A 205 -8.60 11.21 -9.56
CA GLY A 205 -7.88 11.13 -10.83
C GLY A 205 -7.05 12.37 -11.19
N SER A 206 -7.35 13.54 -10.62
CA SER A 206 -6.62 14.78 -10.93
C SER A 206 -5.19 14.81 -10.37
N ASP A 207 -4.96 14.11 -9.26
CA ASP A 207 -3.71 14.22 -8.48
C ASP A 207 -2.68 13.13 -8.84
N LEU A 208 -3.12 12.05 -9.48
CA LEU A 208 -2.27 10.92 -9.90
C LEU A 208 -1.69 11.06 -11.32
N GLY A 209 -2.02 12.14 -12.05
CA GLY A 209 -1.51 12.41 -13.39
C GLY A 209 -1.85 11.33 -14.45
N LEU A 210 -1.06 11.26 -15.53
CA LEU A 210 -1.26 10.35 -16.67
C LEU A 210 -1.19 8.85 -16.31
N ILE A 211 -0.60 8.51 -15.15
CA ILE A 211 -0.48 7.12 -14.66
C ILE A 211 -1.75 6.72 -13.88
N GLY A 212 -2.54 7.67 -13.38
CA GLY A 212 -3.75 7.39 -12.62
C GLY A 212 -4.89 6.81 -13.45
N GLU A 213 -5.06 7.23 -14.71
CA GLU A 213 -6.22 6.83 -15.52
C GLU A 213 -6.30 5.31 -15.75
N PRO A 214 -5.22 4.61 -16.16
CA PRO A 214 -5.28 3.16 -16.37
C PRO A 214 -5.49 2.36 -15.08
N PHE A 215 -4.90 2.83 -13.97
CA PHE A 215 -5.02 2.20 -12.66
C PHE A 215 -6.42 2.39 -12.07
N LEU A 216 -7.03 3.56 -12.30
CA LEU A 216 -8.36 3.88 -11.79
C LEU A 216 -9.48 3.47 -12.75
N ARG A 217 -9.21 3.18 -14.03
CA ARG A 217 -10.25 2.91 -15.04
C ARG A 217 -11.28 1.88 -14.60
N ASN A 218 -10.83 0.78 -14.00
CA ASN A 218 -11.74 -0.26 -13.50
C ASN A 218 -12.58 0.26 -12.32
N LEU A 219 -12.00 1.09 -11.45
CA LEU A 219 -12.71 1.70 -10.32
C LEU A 219 -13.75 2.71 -10.82
N THR A 220 -13.38 3.59 -11.77
CA THR A 220 -14.25 4.66 -12.27
C THR A 220 -15.44 4.12 -13.06
N GLN A 221 -15.29 2.97 -13.70
CA GLN A 221 -16.35 2.29 -14.45
C GLN A 221 -17.12 1.27 -13.61
N SER A 222 -16.65 0.99 -12.38
CA SER A 222 -17.29 0.00 -11.53
C SER A 222 -18.64 0.49 -11.00
N THR A 223 -19.55 -0.46 -10.81
CA THR A 223 -20.83 -0.27 -10.13
C THR A 223 -20.98 -1.18 -8.90
N GLY A 224 -19.92 -1.90 -8.53
CA GLY A 224 -19.92 -2.87 -7.44
C GLY A 224 -18.66 -3.76 -7.42
N VAL A 225 -18.63 -4.76 -6.54
CA VAL A 225 -17.54 -5.74 -6.50
C VAL A 225 -17.64 -6.68 -7.71
N VAL A 226 -16.61 -6.73 -8.55
CA VAL A 226 -16.58 -7.57 -9.76
C VAL A 226 -16.24 -9.02 -9.37
N SER A 227 -17.25 -9.86 -9.25
CA SER A 227 -17.14 -11.26 -8.81
C SER A 227 -16.72 -12.26 -9.91
N GLU A 228 -16.62 -11.83 -11.17
CA GLU A 228 -16.28 -12.71 -12.29
C GLU A 228 -14.82 -13.20 -12.27
N LYS A 229 -13.96 -12.58 -11.46
CA LYS A 229 -12.54 -12.94 -11.28
C LYS A 229 -12.30 -13.63 -9.93
N ARG A 230 -13.13 -14.61 -9.58
CA ARG A 230 -12.89 -15.47 -8.43
C ARG A 230 -11.72 -16.40 -8.73
N TYR A 231 -10.60 -16.13 -8.09
CA TYR A 231 -9.47 -17.06 -8.06
C TYR A 231 -9.78 -18.08 -6.97
N GLU A 232 -10.09 -19.33 -7.32
CA GLU A 232 -10.37 -20.38 -6.33
C GLU A 232 -9.10 -20.84 -5.62
N GLU A 233 -7.95 -20.74 -6.30
CA GLU A 233 -6.63 -21.12 -5.79
C GLU A 233 -5.57 -20.09 -6.22
N PRO A 234 -4.40 -20.04 -5.54
CA PRO A 234 -3.24 -19.33 -6.06
C PRO A 234 -2.95 -19.77 -7.50
N PRO A 235 -2.61 -18.85 -8.41
CA PRO A 235 -2.38 -19.22 -9.81
C PRO A 235 -1.18 -20.17 -9.93
N ASP A 236 -1.29 -21.18 -10.79
CA ASP A 236 -0.18 -22.04 -11.14
C ASP A 236 0.90 -21.20 -11.84
N LEU A 237 2.06 -21.07 -11.20
CA LEU A 237 3.14 -20.23 -11.71
C LEU A 237 3.70 -20.75 -13.04
N ALA A 238 3.74 -22.07 -13.27
CA ALA A 238 4.24 -22.61 -14.52
C ALA A 238 3.30 -22.28 -15.69
N GLU A 239 1.98 -22.38 -15.48
CA GLU A 239 1.00 -21.96 -16.48
C GLU A 239 1.03 -20.45 -16.73
N GLU A 240 1.13 -19.66 -15.66
CA GLU A 240 1.19 -18.21 -15.76
C GLU A 240 2.46 -17.72 -16.47
N MET A 241 3.61 -18.35 -16.21
CA MET A 241 4.86 -18.04 -16.91
C MET A 241 4.74 -18.20 -18.43
N GLN A 242 4.02 -19.22 -18.89
CA GLN A 242 3.78 -19.40 -20.32
C GLN A 242 2.98 -18.21 -20.89
N LYS A 243 1.89 -17.83 -20.22
CA LYS A 243 1.06 -16.68 -20.61
C LYS A 243 1.85 -15.37 -20.60
N TRP A 244 2.65 -15.13 -19.56
CA TRP A 244 3.46 -13.92 -19.44
C TRP A 244 4.59 -13.86 -20.48
N SER A 245 5.13 -15.02 -20.86
CA SER A 245 6.13 -15.09 -21.93
C SER A 245 5.55 -14.71 -23.30
N GLU A 246 4.29 -15.08 -23.55
CA GLU A 246 3.55 -14.70 -24.75
C GLU A 246 3.10 -13.23 -24.71
N GLU A 247 2.68 -12.73 -23.53
CA GLU A 247 2.18 -11.36 -23.35
C GLU A 247 3.31 -10.31 -23.42
N TRP A 248 4.50 -10.64 -22.88
CA TRP A 248 5.63 -9.70 -22.83
C TRP A 248 6.93 -10.24 -23.46
N ASN A 249 7.53 -11.27 -22.85
CA ASN A 249 8.68 -12.06 -23.34
C ASN A 249 9.17 -13.00 -22.21
N ALA A 250 10.05 -13.93 -22.57
CA ALA A 250 10.60 -14.92 -21.64
C ALA A 250 11.45 -14.27 -20.52
N GLU A 251 12.15 -13.18 -20.81
CA GLU A 251 13.01 -12.49 -19.85
C GLU A 251 12.19 -11.87 -18.69
N ILE A 252 11.09 -11.18 -19.01
CA ILE A 252 10.18 -10.63 -17.99
C ILE A 252 9.51 -11.75 -17.22
N ALA A 253 8.98 -12.76 -17.91
CA ALA A 253 8.28 -13.86 -17.24
C ALA A 253 9.20 -14.54 -16.21
N SER A 254 10.47 -14.77 -16.58
CA SER A 254 11.49 -15.29 -15.68
C SER A 254 11.83 -14.35 -14.53
N ALA A 255 11.94 -13.04 -14.78
CA ALA A 255 12.19 -12.05 -13.73
C ALA A 255 11.03 -11.97 -12.73
N MET A 256 9.78 -11.96 -13.21
CA MET A 256 8.57 -11.96 -12.38
C MET A 256 8.49 -13.22 -11.52
N GLU A 257 8.72 -14.40 -12.10
CA GLU A 257 8.77 -15.67 -11.36
C GLU A 257 9.79 -15.62 -10.22
N GLN A 258 11.02 -15.17 -10.51
CA GLN A 258 12.07 -15.02 -9.49
C GLN A 258 11.67 -14.05 -8.39
N MET A 259 11.06 -12.90 -8.74
CA MET A 259 10.59 -11.93 -7.75
C MET A 259 9.48 -12.50 -6.87
N ILE A 260 8.55 -13.26 -7.46
CA ILE A 260 7.47 -13.94 -6.73
C ILE A 260 8.07 -14.92 -5.73
N HIS A 261 8.93 -15.84 -6.18
CA HIS A 261 9.57 -16.82 -5.29
C HIS A 261 10.34 -16.16 -4.13
N ASN A 262 11.05 -15.07 -4.40
CA ASN A 262 11.86 -14.38 -3.39
C ASN A 262 11.04 -13.58 -2.37
N ARG A 263 9.81 -13.18 -2.72
CA ARG A 263 8.98 -12.28 -1.90
C ARG A 263 7.71 -12.95 -1.34
N LEU A 264 7.42 -14.19 -1.73
CA LEU A 264 6.21 -14.93 -1.33
C LEU A 264 6.11 -15.12 0.20
N ALA A 265 7.23 -15.27 0.89
CA ALA A 265 7.25 -15.54 2.34
C ALA A 265 6.53 -14.46 3.17
N ASP A 266 6.59 -13.19 2.76
CA ASP A 266 5.89 -12.12 3.48
C ASP A 266 4.37 -12.16 3.25
N TYR A 267 3.92 -12.56 2.06
CA TYR A 267 2.51 -12.84 1.79
C TYR A 267 2.00 -14.01 2.64
N GLU A 268 2.73 -15.13 2.65
CA GLU A 268 2.38 -16.32 3.43
C GLU A 268 2.37 -16.05 4.94
N TYR A 269 3.24 -15.17 5.42
CA TYR A 269 3.24 -14.74 6.80
C TYR A 269 2.01 -13.90 7.13
N LEU A 270 1.72 -12.86 6.35
CA LEU A 270 0.59 -11.96 6.60
C LEU A 270 -0.77 -12.65 6.41
N SER A 271 -0.86 -13.57 5.44
CA SER A 271 -2.12 -14.28 5.14
C SER A 271 -2.64 -15.11 6.30
N GLN A 272 -1.76 -15.60 7.19
CA GLN A 272 -2.12 -16.30 8.42
C GLN A 272 -2.94 -15.43 9.40
N PHE A 273 -2.86 -14.11 9.26
CA PHE A 273 -3.58 -13.14 10.09
C PHE A 273 -4.76 -12.49 9.35
N SER A 274 -4.99 -12.85 8.09
CA SER A 274 -6.07 -12.28 7.28
C SER A 274 -7.45 -12.69 7.81
N ILE A 275 -8.35 -11.72 7.92
CA ILE A 275 -9.76 -11.94 8.29
C ILE A 275 -10.53 -12.69 7.20
#